data_AF-G9YIB1-F1
#
_entry.id   AF-G9YIB1-F1
#
_cell.length_a   1.000
_cell.length_b   1.000
_cell.length_c   1.000
_cell.angle_alpha   90.00
_cell.angle_beta   90.00
_cell.angle_gamma   90.00
#
_symmetry.space_group_name_H-M   'P 1'
#
loop_
_entity.id
_entity.type
_entity.pdbx_description
1 polymer ?
#
loop_
_entity_poly.entity_id
_entity_poly.type
_entity_poly.pdbx_seq_one_letter_code
_entity_poly.pdbx_strand_id
1 'polypeptide(L)'
;MKNVSIALLGCGTVGKGVIDLLQMNGQLISEQLNTAITIKHVLVRDVPKYEAADLPASINLTDDFRDIVEDDAVEIIVEVMGSADFAKECIEEASGA
;
A
#
# COMPACT_ATOMS: atom_id res chain seq x y z
N MET A 1 20.01 -8.85 1.61
CA MET A 1 18.99 -7.84 1.97
C MET A 1 17.65 -8.39 1.54
N LYS A 2 16.66 -8.46 2.44
CA LYS A 2 15.32 -8.94 2.08
C LYS A 2 14.58 -7.83 1.30
N ASN A 3 13.60 -8.20 0.49
CA ASN A 3 12.67 -7.25 -0.10
C ASN A 3 11.28 -7.64 0.35
N VAL A 4 10.50 -6.66 0.83
CA VAL A 4 9.12 -6.85 1.26
C VAL A 4 8.24 -5.95 0.42
N SER A 5 7.28 -6.53 -0.30
CA SER A 5 6.29 -5.75 -1.04
C SER A 5 5.03 -5.57 -0.20
N ILE A 6 4.55 -4.33 -0.14
CA ILE A 6 3.36 -3.96 0.63
C ILE A 6 2.28 -3.38 -0.28
N ALA A 7 1.03 -3.49 0.16
CA ALA A 7 -0.09 -2.76 -0.39
C ALA A 7 -0.66 -1.80 0.65
N LEU A 8 -1.02 -0.59 0.22
CA LEU A 8 -1.74 0.37 1.07
C LEU A 8 -3.22 0.36 0.74
N LEU A 9 -4.07 0.23 1.74
CA LEU A 9 -5.49 0.47 1.59
C LEU A 9 -5.77 1.92 1.98
N GLY A 10 -5.99 2.77 0.99
CA GLY A 10 -6.24 4.20 1.17
C GLY A 10 -5.04 5.10 0.87
N CYS A 11 -5.31 6.19 0.15
CA CYS A 11 -4.34 7.24 -0.18
C CYS A 11 -4.80 8.62 0.34
N GLY A 12 -5.26 8.66 1.60
CA GLY A 12 -5.58 9.92 2.30
C GLY A 12 -4.32 10.63 2.82
N THR A 13 -4.49 11.51 3.81
CA THR A 13 -3.36 12.19 4.47
C THR A 13 -2.31 11.22 5.00
N VAL A 14 -2.75 10.13 5.64
CA VAL A 14 -1.87 9.11 6.22
C VAL A 14 -1.19 8.28 5.12
N GLY A 15 -1.98 7.72 4.19
CA GLY A 15 -1.44 6.90 3.10
C GLY A 15 -0.40 7.65 2.26
N LYS A 16 -0.65 8.92 1.92
CA LYS A 16 0.33 9.76 1.22
C LYS A 16 1.58 9.99 2.07
N GLY A 17 1.44 10.28 3.36
CA GLY A 17 2.58 10.44 4.26
C GLY A 17 3.46 9.18 4.33
N VAL A 18 2.88 7.98 4.26
CA VAL A 18 3.64 6.72 4.19
C VAL A 18 4.43 6.63 2.88
N ILE A 19 3.80 6.94 1.74
CA ILE A 19 4.48 6.98 0.43
C ILE A 19 5.65 7.96 0.46
N ASP A 20 5.41 9.20 0.89
CA ASP A 20 6.41 10.27 0.95
C ASP A 20 7.59 9.86 1.88
N LEU A 21 7.29 9.29 3.06
CA LEU A 21 8.31 8.84 4.01
C LEU A 21 9.18 7.71 3.45
N LEU A 22 8.59 6.75 2.75
CA LEU A 22 9.33 5.65 2.13
C LEU A 22 10.18 6.12 0.94
N GLN A 23 9.72 7.11 0.18
CA GLN A 23 10.55 7.73 -0.87
C GLN A 23 11.74 8.50 -0.27
N MET A 24 11.49 9.28 0.77
CA MET A 24 12.53 10.14 1.37
C MET A 24 13.55 9.36 2.20
N ASN A 25 13.10 8.36 2.96
CA ASN A 25 13.90 7.66 3.96
C ASN A 25 14.09 6.17 3.65
N GLY A 26 13.63 5.68 2.49
CA GLY A 26 13.65 4.26 2.15
C GLY A 26 15.03 3.63 2.28
N GLN A 27 16.09 4.33 1.84
CA GLN A 27 17.47 3.85 2.01
C GLN A 27 17.82 3.66 3.50
N LEU A 28 17.61 4.67 4.34
CA LEU A 28 17.90 4.61 5.77
C LEU A 28 17.12 3.49 6.47
N ILE A 29 15.82 3.39 6.20
CA ILE A 29 14.95 2.34 6.73
C ILE A 29 15.49 0.96 6.31
N SER A 30 15.89 0.84 5.06
CA SER A 30 16.37 -0.42 4.51
C SER A 30 17.70 -0.88 5.10
N GLU A 31 18.61 0.06 5.39
CA GLU A 31 19.88 -0.19 6.07
C GLU A 31 19.66 -0.62 7.54
N GLN A 32 18.74 0.04 8.24
CA GLN A 32 18.41 -0.27 9.64
C GLN A 32 17.71 -1.64 9.79
N LEU A 33 16.85 -2.01 8.84
CA LEU A 33 16.07 -3.25 8.89
C LEU A 33 16.69 -4.40 8.09
N ASN A 34 17.79 -4.16 7.37
CA ASN A 34 18.33 -5.07 6.34
C ASN A 34 17.26 -5.59 5.35
N THR A 35 16.26 -4.74 5.09
CA THR A 35 15.03 -5.07 4.35
C THR A 35 14.57 -3.86 3.56
N ALA A 36 14.50 -3.97 2.23
CA ALA A 36 13.87 -2.97 1.39
C ALA A 36 12.35 -3.13 1.44
N ILE A 37 11.62 -2.03 1.60
CA ILE A 37 10.15 -2.01 1.60
C ILE A 37 9.72 -1.30 0.32
N THR A 38 8.86 -1.94 -0.48
CA THR A 38 8.35 -1.39 -1.72
C THR A 38 6.82 -1.39 -1.71
N ILE A 39 6.20 -0.31 -2.16
CA ILE A 39 4.75 -0.23 -2.31
C ILE A 39 4.42 -0.73 -3.72
N LYS A 40 3.65 -1.82 -3.80
CA LYS A 40 3.22 -2.40 -5.08
C LYS A 40 1.86 -1.88 -5.50
N HIS A 41 0.90 -1.86 -4.57
CA HIS A 41 -0.48 -1.44 -4.82
C HIS A 41 -0.94 -0.39 -3.84
N VAL A 42 -1.81 0.50 -4.30
CA VAL A 42 -2.56 1.43 -3.45
C VAL A 42 -4.03 1.39 -3.84
N LEU A 43 -4.89 0.95 -2.92
CA LEU A 43 -6.34 0.91 -3.11
C LEU A 43 -6.93 2.31 -2.89
N VAL A 44 -7.66 2.83 -3.87
CA VAL A 44 -8.36 4.12 -3.84
C VAL A 44 -9.74 3.98 -4.46
N ARG A 45 -10.70 4.82 -4.04
CA ARG A 45 -12.07 4.79 -4.60
C ARG A 45 -12.21 5.45 -5.98
N ASP A 46 -11.24 6.27 -6.36
CA ASP A 46 -11.28 7.09 -7.58
C ASP A 46 -9.87 7.12 -8.15
N VAL A 47 -9.54 6.11 -8.98
CA VAL A 47 -8.20 5.98 -9.58
C VAL A 47 -7.82 7.22 -10.39
N PRO A 48 -8.67 7.76 -11.30
CA PRO A 48 -8.32 8.96 -12.08
C PRO A 48 -7.92 10.18 -11.23
N LYS A 49 -8.57 10.37 -10.07
CA LYS A 49 -8.19 11.45 -9.13
C LYS A 49 -6.76 11.30 -8.62
N TYR A 50 -6.29 10.08 -8.40
CA TYR A 50 -4.97 9.79 -7.85
C TYR A 50 -3.89 9.56 -8.90
N GLU A 51 -4.24 9.20 -10.14
CA GLU A 51 -3.31 9.23 -11.27
C GLU A 51 -2.83 10.65 -11.57
N ALA A 52 -3.68 11.66 -11.30
CA ALA A 52 -3.28 13.06 -11.35
C ALA A 52 -2.37 13.50 -10.18
N ALA A 53 -2.20 12.66 -9.16
CA ALA A 53 -1.25 12.89 -8.08
C ALA A 53 0.14 12.36 -8.50
N ASP A 54 1.19 13.10 -8.16
CA ASP A 54 2.59 12.77 -8.48
C ASP A 54 3.11 11.58 -7.64
N LEU A 55 2.51 10.41 -7.83
CA LEU A 55 2.88 9.16 -7.17
C LEU A 55 3.93 8.41 -7.99
N PRO A 56 4.81 7.62 -7.35
CA PRO A 56 5.78 6.78 -8.07
C PRO A 56 5.10 5.91 -9.13
N ALA A 57 5.64 5.92 -10.36
CA ALA A 57 5.14 5.08 -11.45
C ALA A 57 5.23 3.56 -11.19
N SER A 58 5.97 3.15 -10.17
CA SER A 58 6.04 1.75 -9.71
C SER A 58 4.83 1.31 -8.89
N ILE A 59 4.00 2.25 -8.43
CA ILE A 59 2.78 1.95 -7.66
C ILE A 59 1.64 1.74 -8.64
N ASN A 60 0.99 0.58 -8.53
CA ASN A 60 -0.27 0.32 -9.20
C ASN A 60 -1.43 0.87 -8.35
N LEU A 61 -2.23 1.78 -8.94
CA LEU A 61 -3.46 2.26 -8.32
C LEU A 61 -4.60 1.33 -8.75
N THR A 62 -5.42 0.93 -7.80
CA THR A 62 -6.59 0.09 -8.06
C THR A 62 -7.77 0.54 -7.21
N ASP A 63 -8.98 0.28 -7.68
CA ASP A 63 -10.23 0.37 -6.93
C ASP A 63 -10.83 -1.01 -6.60
N ASP A 64 -10.15 -2.10 -6.97
CA ASP A 64 -10.50 -3.47 -6.64
C ASP A 64 -9.53 -4.06 -5.61
N PHE A 65 -10.08 -4.48 -4.46
CA PHE A 65 -9.28 -5.10 -3.41
C PHE A 65 -8.72 -6.47 -3.83
N ARG A 66 -9.36 -7.17 -4.78
CA ARG A 66 -8.89 -8.48 -5.27
C ARG A 66 -7.53 -8.42 -5.94
N ASP A 67 -7.23 -7.32 -6.64
CA ASP A 67 -5.91 -7.07 -7.22
C ASP A 67 -4.77 -7.11 -6.19
N ILE A 68 -5.10 -6.91 -4.92
CA ILE A 68 -4.16 -6.92 -3.79
C ILE A 68 -4.08 -8.31 -3.17
N VAL A 69 -5.21 -8.92 -2.82
CA VAL A 69 -5.22 -10.22 -2.10
C VAL A 69 -4.88 -11.40 -3.00
N GLU A 70 -5.11 -11.30 -4.31
CA GLU A 70 -4.74 -12.33 -5.28
C GLU A 70 -3.28 -12.19 -5.77
N ASP A 71 -2.57 -11.13 -5.36
CA ASP A 71 -1.17 -10.91 -5.71
C ASP A 71 -0.22 -11.52 -4.67
N ASP A 72 0.27 -12.73 -4.95
CA ASP A 72 1.22 -13.47 -4.11
C ASP A 72 2.53 -12.72 -3.79
N ALA A 73 2.84 -11.62 -4.51
CA ALA A 73 4.00 -10.80 -4.19
C ALA A 73 3.73 -9.79 -3.07
N VAL A 74 2.47 -9.52 -2.72
CA VAL A 74 2.09 -8.65 -1.60
C VAL A 74 2.21 -9.44 -0.30
N GLU A 75 3.18 -9.07 0.52
CA GLU A 75 3.46 -9.75 1.79
C GLU A 75 2.78 -9.08 2.98
N ILE A 76 2.49 -7.78 2.89
CA ILE A 76 1.88 -7.00 3.96
C ILE A 76 0.84 -6.05 3.38
N ILE A 77 -0.35 -6.05 3.97
CA ILE A 77 -1.41 -5.09 3.69
C ILE A 77 -1.46 -4.08 4.85
N VAL A 78 -1.38 -2.80 4.53
CA VAL A 78 -1.45 -1.69 5.50
C VAL A 78 -2.76 -0.95 5.30
N GLU A 79 -3.65 -1.08 6.26
CA GLU A 79 -4.97 -0.43 6.26
C GLU A 79 -4.87 0.97 6.87
N VAL A 80 -5.19 2.00 6.09
CA VAL A 80 -5.21 3.42 6.48
C VAL A 80 -6.42 4.16 5.89
N MET A 81 -7.52 3.42 5.64
CA MET A 81 -8.79 3.96 5.17
C MET A 81 -9.60 4.51 6.35
N GLY A 82 -10.55 5.40 6.05
CA GLY A 82 -11.39 6.02 7.07
C GLY A 82 -12.70 5.27 7.37
N SER A 83 -13.06 4.24 6.60
CA SER A 83 -14.33 3.54 6.73
C SER A 83 -14.16 2.19 7.44
N ALA A 84 -14.66 2.09 8.68
CA ALA A 84 -14.49 0.92 9.53
C ALA A 84 -15.12 -0.37 8.96
N ASP A 85 -16.30 -0.28 8.33
CA ASP A 85 -16.99 -1.46 7.81
C ASP A 85 -16.21 -2.12 6.68
N PHE A 86 -15.78 -1.34 5.69
CA PHE A 86 -14.95 -1.85 4.58
C PHE A 86 -13.55 -2.27 5.03
N ALA A 87 -12.95 -1.54 5.98
CA ALA A 87 -11.66 -1.94 6.56
C ALA A 87 -11.73 -3.32 7.21
N LYS A 88 -12.82 -3.61 7.93
CA LYS A 88 -13.05 -4.91 8.55
C LYS A 88 -13.12 -6.03 7.50
N GLU A 89 -13.94 -5.84 6.45
CA GLU A 89 -14.08 -6.83 5.36
C GLU A 89 -12.73 -7.14 4.72
N CYS A 90 -11.93 -6.12 4.39
CA CYS A 90 -10.59 -6.29 3.85
C CYS A 90 -9.66 -7.08 4.77
N ILE A 91 -9.71 -6.82 6.08
CA ILE A 91 -8.82 -7.49 7.06
C ILE A 91 -9.20 -8.97 7.22
N GLU A 92 -10.49 -9.29 7.25
CA GLU A 92 -10.97 -10.67 7.33
C GLU A 92 -10.53 -11.46 6.09
N GLU A 93 -10.75 -10.93 4.89
CA GLU A 93 -10.35 -11.56 3.62
C GLU A 93 -8.81 -11.70 3.51
N ALA A 94 -8.03 -10.67 3.85
CA ALA A 94 -6.57 -10.72 3.84
C ALA A 94 -5.97 -11.77 4.79
N SER A 95 -6.66 -12.04 5.90
CA SER A 95 -6.20 -13.01 6.90
C SER A 95 -6.61 -14.44 6.57
N GLY A 96 -7.42 -14.65 5.53
CA GLY A 96 -8.07 -15.93 5.23
C GLY A 96 -9.06 -16.38 6.32
N ALA A 97 -9.63 -15.42 7.07
CA ALA A 97 -10.55 -15.65 8.17
C ALA A 97 -12.02 -15.73 7.72
#